data_AF-A0A940TYP1-F1
#
_entry.id   AF-A0A940TYP1-F1
#
_cell.length_a   1.000
_cell.length_b   1.000
_cell.length_c   1.000
_cell.angle_alpha   90.00
_cell.angle_beta   90.00
_cell.angle_gamma   90.00
#
_symmetry.space_group_name_H-M   'P 1'
#
loop_
_entity.id
_entity.type
_entity.pdbx_description
1 polymer ?
#
loop_
_entity_poly.entity_id
_entity_poly.type
_entity_poly.pdbx_seq_one_letter_code
_entity_poly.pdbx_strand_id
1 'polypeptide(L)'
;MSGLMDQSRLLSGLRQLQDTSRVLRLRVLHITSVFWLLVFGLLLMQVGELALPQPGPDLAPIWGRKPVLTYLVLTVGSAEQLRQSGLFSEVQLQVVREIARHEEAQLQRLERSSREIVERTDLSLLQKRQLIRWLGYNQEVRRIVRTGQVALLAELGGSDYFKLVAWAERQWKVERSLHGSIALQSGPRTYHIFATHYKSKGAYIVALPDQCLKLSNSGSNSCVDRGYQPGQGYTVFMSYKNKSTAALVGEVGPWNIDDNYWASIYDPQPRRMFADLPLGLPEAQAAYFNGYNGGVDQYGRIVTAPFGIDLGDGVGADIGLEPGANDWIEVTYMWTEGWNPAAAGASSGGWVAPLETAAPNPDGSVMHEVQPGQALWSIAAAYQIDLSDLLALNGLTEKAVIRPGDKLVIKMGEPTDTPEKESHATALPSLSLTETWAIPTMKRAITTTTVDMQLSEATPTSRAPQPVADRPVDPVLAGILVLVVAGTALIVFGVLYRR
;
A
#
# COMPACT_ATOMS: atom_id res chain seq x y z
N MET A 1 61.99 87.25 7.39
CA MET A 1 60.85 86.56 6.74
C MET A 1 61.12 85.06 6.67
N SER A 2 61.13 84.34 7.80
CA SER A 2 61.45 82.90 7.86
C SER A 2 60.56 82.12 8.85
N GLY A 3 59.28 82.45 8.92
CA GLY A 3 58.32 81.81 9.84
C GLY A 3 57.07 81.23 9.18
N LEU A 4 56.89 81.39 7.86
CA LEU A 4 55.64 81.03 7.16
C LEU A 4 55.77 79.82 6.22
N MET A 5 56.98 79.31 5.95
CA MET A 5 57.17 78.13 5.07
C MET A 5 57.08 76.78 5.78
N ASP A 6 57.08 76.74 7.12
CA ASP A 6 57.12 75.47 7.88
C ASP A 6 55.73 74.90 8.20
N GLN A 7 54.70 75.75 8.30
CA GLN A 7 53.35 75.28 8.60
C GLN A 7 52.65 74.57 7.43
N SER A 8 53.00 74.89 6.18
CA SER A 8 52.38 74.25 5.01
C SER A 8 52.80 72.79 4.84
N ARG A 9 54.05 72.45 5.20
CA ARG A 9 54.58 71.07 5.16
C ARG A 9 54.06 70.21 6.30
N LEU A 10 53.85 70.79 7.49
CA LEU A 10 53.20 70.10 8.60
C LEU A 10 51.70 69.82 8.32
N LEU A 11 50.99 70.79 7.73
CA LEU A 11 49.58 70.62 7.36
C LEU A 11 49.37 69.64 6.20
N SER A 12 50.30 69.56 5.24
CA SER A 12 50.24 68.55 4.17
C SER A 12 50.51 67.14 4.69
N GLY A 13 51.49 66.97 5.59
CA GLY A 13 51.79 65.69 6.24
C GLY A 13 50.62 65.16 7.09
N LEU A 14 49.93 66.04 7.83
CA LEU A 14 48.75 65.68 8.63
C LEU A 14 47.55 65.27 7.77
N ARG A 15 47.32 65.93 6.62
CA ARG A 15 46.27 65.50 5.67
C ARG A 15 46.59 64.16 5.02
N GLN A 16 47.85 63.91 4.67
CA GLN A 16 48.28 62.65 4.06
C GLN A 16 48.19 61.46 5.05
N LEU A 17 48.45 61.68 6.33
CA LEU A 17 48.24 60.71 7.40
C LEU A 17 46.74 60.46 7.69
N GLN A 18 45.91 61.50 7.63
CA GLN A 18 44.46 61.34 7.77
C GLN A 18 43.85 60.57 6.60
N ASP A 19 44.27 60.83 5.35
CA ASP A 19 43.79 60.09 4.18
C ASP A 19 44.26 58.63 4.16
N THR A 20 45.53 58.36 4.50
CA THR A 20 46.01 56.98 4.63
C THR A 20 45.29 56.23 5.74
N SER A 21 44.99 56.87 6.87
CA SER A 21 44.21 56.26 7.95
C SER A 21 42.75 55.99 7.54
N ARG A 22 42.13 56.86 6.72
CA ARG A 22 40.77 56.66 6.19
C ARG A 22 40.73 55.53 5.16
N VAL A 23 41.70 55.47 4.26
CA VAL A 23 41.83 54.39 3.27
C VAL A 23 42.10 53.05 3.95
N LEU A 24 42.94 53.02 4.99
CA LEU A 24 43.18 51.80 5.77
C LEU A 24 41.93 51.37 6.55
N ARG A 25 41.20 52.30 7.16
CA ARG A 25 39.91 52.02 7.82
C ARG A 25 38.87 51.48 6.85
N LEU A 26 38.75 52.06 5.66
CA LEU A 26 37.81 51.60 4.62
C LEU A 26 38.18 50.21 4.09
N ARG A 27 39.48 49.93 3.88
CA ARG A 27 39.96 48.60 3.47
C ARG A 27 39.74 47.54 4.54
N VAL A 28 40.00 47.85 5.80
CA VAL A 28 39.73 46.91 6.92
C VAL A 28 38.23 46.65 7.06
N LEU A 29 37.38 47.69 6.98
CA LEU A 29 35.92 47.52 6.98
C LEU A 29 35.44 46.65 5.81
N HIS A 30 35.98 46.87 4.60
CA HIS A 30 35.65 46.04 3.43
C HIS A 30 36.06 44.58 3.63
N ILE A 31 37.29 44.32 4.10
CA ILE A 31 37.78 42.96 4.33
C ILE A 31 36.97 42.26 5.42
N THR A 32 36.64 42.95 6.52
CA THR A 32 35.77 42.37 7.56
C THR A 32 34.36 42.12 7.05
N SER A 33 33.82 42.99 6.18
CA SER A 33 32.47 42.81 5.62
C SER A 33 32.42 41.66 4.62
N VAL A 34 33.44 41.48 3.77
CA VAL A 34 33.54 40.35 2.86
C VAL A 34 33.78 39.05 3.63
N PHE A 35 34.60 39.07 4.68
CA PHE A 35 34.77 37.93 5.57
C PHE A 35 33.46 37.52 6.25
N TRP A 36 32.69 38.47 6.77
CA TRP A 36 31.37 38.19 7.35
C TRP A 36 30.34 37.76 6.31
N LEU A 37 30.38 38.27 5.07
CA LEU A 37 29.50 37.78 3.99
C LEU A 37 29.87 36.36 3.55
N LEU A 38 31.15 36.01 3.54
CA LEU A 38 31.61 34.65 3.25
C LEU A 38 31.31 33.68 4.38
N VAL A 39 31.50 34.10 5.64
CA VAL A 39 31.10 33.32 6.82
C VAL A 39 29.59 33.17 6.89
N PHE A 40 28.82 34.23 6.64
CA PHE A 40 27.35 34.17 6.60
C PHE A 40 26.84 33.39 5.38
N GLY A 41 27.56 33.42 4.25
CA GLY A 41 27.28 32.59 3.08
C GLY A 41 27.58 31.10 3.31
N LEU A 42 28.70 30.76 3.96
CA LEU A 42 29.03 29.40 4.39
C LEU A 42 28.09 28.91 5.50
N LEU A 43 27.71 29.78 6.43
CA LEU A 43 26.70 29.50 7.44
C LEU A 43 25.36 29.26 6.74
N LEU A 44 24.90 30.11 5.81
CA LEU A 44 23.65 29.87 5.06
C LEU A 44 23.70 28.60 4.18
N MET A 45 24.86 28.21 3.67
CA MET A 45 25.04 26.95 2.94
C MET A 45 25.08 25.72 3.86
N GLN A 46 25.50 25.84 5.12
CA GLN A 46 25.43 24.78 6.14
C GLN A 46 24.10 24.77 6.93
N VAL A 47 23.41 25.92 7.01
CA VAL A 47 22.10 26.15 7.62
C VAL A 47 20.98 25.87 6.59
N GLY A 48 21.33 25.53 5.35
CA GLY A 48 20.42 24.96 4.35
C GLY A 48 19.73 23.65 4.78
N GLU A 49 20.08 23.11 5.94
CA GLU A 49 19.38 22.00 6.62
C GLU A 49 19.02 22.28 8.08
N LEU A 50 19.09 23.53 8.55
CA LEU A 50 18.33 23.91 9.74
C LEU A 50 16.92 24.23 9.30
N ALA A 51 16.19 23.15 8.98
CA ALA A 51 14.76 23.16 8.97
C ALA A 51 14.31 23.83 10.27
N LEU A 52 13.73 25.03 10.17
CA LEU A 52 12.75 25.48 11.16
C LEU A 52 11.92 24.25 11.50
N PRO A 53 11.69 23.93 12.79
CA PRO A 53 10.94 22.73 13.16
C PRO A 53 9.67 22.78 12.32
N GLN A 54 9.61 21.88 11.34
CA GLN A 54 8.41 21.74 10.54
C GLN A 54 7.33 21.54 11.58
N PRO A 55 6.18 22.24 11.49
CA PRO A 55 5.05 21.87 12.32
C PRO A 55 4.96 20.34 12.23
N GLY A 56 5.00 19.65 13.37
CA GLY A 56 5.12 18.19 13.40
C GLY A 56 4.15 17.59 12.37
N PRO A 57 4.46 16.44 11.75
CA PRO A 57 3.75 15.93 10.56
C PRO A 57 2.21 15.93 10.64
N ASP A 58 1.65 16.06 11.85
CA ASP A 58 0.23 16.17 12.17
C ASP A 58 -0.41 17.57 12.01
N LEU A 59 0.35 18.65 11.81
CA LEU A 59 -0.15 20.03 11.82
C LEU A 59 -0.09 20.75 10.46
N ALA A 60 0.65 20.23 9.47
CA ALA A 60 0.70 20.82 8.13
C ALA A 60 -0.53 20.38 7.31
N PRO A 61 -1.22 21.31 6.60
CA PRO A 61 -2.30 20.95 5.68
C PRO A 61 -1.83 19.91 4.66
N ILE A 62 -2.61 18.85 4.47
CA ILE A 62 -2.31 17.80 3.49
C ILE A 62 -2.89 18.13 2.10
N TRP A 63 -3.96 18.93 2.08
CA TRP A 63 -4.65 19.33 0.87
C TRP A 63 -3.68 20.02 -0.10
N GLY A 64 -3.49 19.41 -1.28
CA GLY A 64 -2.62 19.94 -2.34
C GLY A 64 -1.19 19.47 -2.31
N ARG A 65 -0.78 18.78 -1.23
CA ARG A 65 0.53 18.13 -1.17
C ARG A 65 0.51 16.73 -1.76
N LYS A 66 -0.64 16.05 -1.65
CA LYS A 66 -0.87 14.68 -2.14
C LYS A 66 -2.24 14.59 -2.83
N PRO A 67 -2.49 13.54 -3.63
CA PRO A 67 -3.79 13.26 -4.27
C PRO A 67 -4.91 12.86 -3.29
N VAL A 68 -5.13 13.66 -2.24
CA VAL A 68 -6.09 13.36 -1.17
C VAL A 68 -7.52 13.36 -1.68
N LEU A 69 -7.83 14.24 -2.64
CA LEU A 69 -9.15 14.31 -3.27
C LEU A 69 -9.53 12.97 -3.87
N THR A 70 -8.65 12.46 -4.74
CA THR A 70 -8.85 11.21 -5.45
C THR A 70 -9.10 10.05 -4.48
N TYR A 71 -8.26 9.91 -3.46
CA TYR A 71 -8.45 8.89 -2.43
C TYR A 71 -9.80 9.02 -1.72
N LEU A 72 -10.12 10.19 -1.17
CA LEU A 72 -11.33 10.35 -0.35
C LEU A 72 -12.63 10.23 -1.14
N VAL A 73 -12.62 10.58 -2.42
CA VAL A 73 -13.83 10.65 -3.27
C VAL A 73 -14.04 9.37 -4.09
N LEU A 74 -12.98 8.62 -4.38
CA LEU A 74 -13.06 7.36 -5.13
C LEU A 74 -12.96 6.12 -4.25
N THR A 75 -12.62 6.28 -2.96
CA THR A 75 -12.77 5.20 -1.96
C THR A 75 -14.23 5.08 -1.56
N VAL A 76 -14.84 3.91 -1.73
CA VAL A 76 -16.29 3.71 -1.54
C VAL A 76 -16.77 4.17 -0.15
N GLY A 77 -16.07 3.76 0.92
CA GLY A 77 -16.41 4.15 2.28
C GLY A 77 -16.36 5.67 2.53
N SER A 78 -15.25 6.32 2.18
CA SER A 78 -15.07 7.77 2.37
C SER A 78 -16.01 8.61 1.49
N ALA A 79 -16.27 8.17 0.26
CA ALA A 79 -17.20 8.85 -0.65
C ALA A 79 -18.63 8.85 -0.09
N GLU A 80 -19.05 7.74 0.54
CA GLU A 80 -20.35 7.64 1.20
C GLU A 80 -20.42 8.55 2.44
N GLN A 81 -19.34 8.65 3.22
CA GLN A 81 -19.26 9.61 4.33
C GLN A 81 -19.37 11.07 3.86
N LEU A 82 -18.77 11.41 2.71
CA LEU A 82 -18.92 12.75 2.11
C LEU A 82 -20.38 13.02 1.76
N ARG A 83 -21.05 12.07 1.10
CA ARG A 83 -22.46 12.17 0.73
C ARG A 83 -23.36 12.31 1.96
N GLN A 84 -23.14 11.48 2.97
CA GLN A 84 -23.91 11.49 4.23
C GLN A 84 -23.67 12.72 5.09
N SER A 85 -22.57 13.45 4.88
CA SER A 85 -22.29 14.69 5.61
C SER A 85 -23.33 15.79 5.36
N GLY A 86 -24.09 15.71 4.26
CA GLY A 86 -25.08 16.72 3.87
C GLY A 86 -24.46 18.08 3.50
N LEU A 87 -23.13 18.17 3.40
CA LEU A 87 -22.43 19.43 3.11
C LEU A 87 -22.61 19.91 1.66
N PHE A 88 -22.94 18.98 0.75
CA PHE A 88 -23.01 19.21 -0.68
C PHE A 88 -24.27 18.59 -1.27
N SER A 89 -24.84 19.25 -2.27
CA SER A 89 -25.89 18.66 -3.11
C SER A 89 -25.35 17.54 -4.00
N GLU A 90 -26.22 16.66 -4.51
CA GLU A 90 -25.83 15.58 -5.43
C GLU A 90 -25.13 16.10 -6.70
N VAL A 91 -25.53 17.27 -7.21
CA VAL A 91 -24.88 17.92 -8.36
C VAL A 91 -23.44 18.32 -8.01
N GLN A 92 -23.22 18.91 -6.83
CA GLN A 92 -21.88 19.28 -6.37
C GLN A 92 -21.02 18.04 -6.12
N LEU A 93 -21.58 16.97 -5.54
CA LEU A 93 -20.87 15.71 -5.37
C LEU A 93 -20.48 15.08 -6.71
N GLN A 94 -21.34 15.19 -7.73
CA GLN A 94 -21.02 14.75 -9.08
C GLN A 94 -19.86 15.54 -9.68
N VAL A 95 -19.84 16.86 -9.53
CA VAL A 95 -18.72 17.72 -9.96
C VAL A 95 -17.41 17.32 -9.27
N VAL A 96 -17.43 17.15 -7.95
CA VAL A 96 -16.26 16.74 -7.16
C VAL A 96 -15.73 15.38 -7.63
N ARG A 97 -16.64 14.41 -7.86
CA ARG A 97 -16.30 13.08 -8.33
C ARG A 97 -15.72 13.10 -9.74
N GLU A 98 -16.24 13.93 -10.64
CA GLU A 98 -15.73 14.03 -12.00
C GLU A 98 -14.33 14.62 -12.04
N ILE A 99 -14.07 15.66 -11.24
CA ILE A 99 -12.72 16.23 -11.10
C ILE A 99 -11.76 15.21 -10.50
N ALA A 100 -12.17 14.46 -9.47
CA ALA A 100 -11.38 13.39 -8.87
C ALA A 100 -11.05 12.27 -9.88
N ARG A 101 -12.01 11.86 -10.73
CA ARG A 101 -11.77 10.87 -11.79
C ARG A 101 -10.82 11.39 -12.87
N HIS A 102 -10.93 12.67 -13.22
CA HIS A 102 -9.99 13.27 -14.18
C HIS A 102 -8.57 13.34 -13.60
N GLU A 103 -8.43 13.71 -12.33
CA GLU A 103 -7.16 13.65 -11.58
C GLU A 103 -6.58 12.24 -11.60
N GLU A 104 -7.36 11.22 -11.20
CA GLU A 104 -6.94 9.81 -11.19
C GLU A 104 -6.50 9.34 -12.58
N ALA A 105 -7.26 9.66 -13.63
CA ALA A 105 -6.91 9.28 -14.99
C ALA A 105 -5.58 9.90 -15.45
N GLN A 106 -5.25 11.12 -14.99
CA GLN A 106 -3.94 11.75 -15.25
C GLN A 106 -2.82 11.05 -14.47
N LEU A 107 -3.05 10.72 -13.20
CA LEU A 107 -2.09 10.00 -12.36
C LEU A 107 -1.78 8.61 -12.92
N GLN A 108 -2.79 7.86 -13.36
CA GLN A 108 -2.61 6.55 -13.98
C GLN A 108 -1.83 6.61 -15.30
N ARG A 109 -2.04 7.65 -16.11
CA ARG A 109 -1.24 7.88 -17.34
C ARG A 109 0.22 8.16 -17.00
N LEU A 110 0.47 8.97 -15.98
CA LEU A 110 1.81 9.28 -15.49
C LEU A 110 2.49 8.04 -14.89
N GLU A 111 1.76 7.22 -14.15
CA GLU A 111 2.26 5.95 -13.64
C GLU A 111 2.69 5.04 -14.79
N ARG A 112 1.86 4.90 -15.82
CA ARG A 112 2.17 4.08 -17.00
C ARG A 112 3.43 4.54 -17.72
N SER A 113 3.68 5.85 -17.83
CA SER A 113 4.91 6.35 -18.45
C SER A 113 6.17 6.02 -17.64
N SER A 114 6.07 5.99 -16.31
CA SER A 114 7.16 5.55 -15.44
C SER A 114 7.38 4.02 -15.46
N ARG A 115 6.34 3.25 -15.81
CA ARG A 115 6.36 1.78 -15.80
C ARG A 115 7.38 1.21 -16.79
N GLU A 116 7.55 1.85 -17.95
CA GLU A 116 8.57 1.48 -18.93
C GLU A 116 9.99 1.51 -18.37
N ILE A 117 10.26 2.39 -17.39
CA ILE A 117 11.56 2.45 -16.67
C ILE A 117 11.61 1.36 -15.59
N VAL A 118 10.52 1.21 -14.84
CA VAL A 118 10.40 0.28 -13.72
C VAL A 118 10.56 -1.18 -14.17
N GLU A 119 9.98 -1.56 -15.30
CA GLU A 119 9.97 -2.93 -15.82
C GLU A 119 11.28 -3.35 -16.48
N ARG A 120 12.21 -2.42 -16.74
CA ARG A 120 13.50 -2.75 -17.35
C ARG A 120 14.38 -3.57 -16.42
N THR A 121 14.70 -4.79 -16.84
CA THR A 121 15.51 -5.74 -16.06
C THR A 121 17.01 -5.46 -16.14
N ASP A 122 17.45 -4.71 -17.13
CA ASP A 122 18.85 -4.36 -17.37
C ASP A 122 19.30 -3.10 -16.61
N LEU A 123 18.40 -2.43 -15.90
CA LEU A 123 18.70 -1.27 -15.06
C LEU A 123 18.77 -1.64 -13.58
N SER A 124 19.80 -1.14 -12.89
CA SER A 124 19.85 -1.16 -11.43
C SER A 124 18.78 -0.25 -10.82
N LEU A 125 18.42 -0.51 -9.56
CA LEU A 125 17.47 0.34 -8.82
C LEU A 125 17.90 1.82 -8.79
N LEU A 126 19.19 2.09 -8.65
CA LEU A 126 19.72 3.46 -8.65
C LEU A 126 19.51 4.15 -10.00
N GLN A 127 19.76 3.45 -11.11
CA GLN A 127 19.52 3.99 -12.46
C GLN A 127 18.03 4.25 -12.70
N LYS A 128 17.15 3.34 -12.26
CA LYS A 128 15.69 3.55 -12.33
C LYS A 128 15.26 4.82 -11.59
N ARG A 129 15.74 5.00 -10.36
CA ARG A 129 15.49 6.22 -9.56
C ARG A 129 15.98 7.50 -10.25
N GLN A 130 17.14 7.45 -10.91
CA GLN A 130 17.68 8.59 -11.67
C GLN A 130 16.81 8.93 -12.87
N LEU A 131 16.40 7.93 -13.66
CA LEU A 131 15.54 8.13 -14.82
C LEU A 131 14.15 8.64 -14.45
N ILE A 132 13.55 8.13 -13.38
CA ILE A 132 12.26 8.60 -12.86
C ILE A 132 12.35 10.05 -12.37
N ARG A 133 13.46 10.43 -11.74
CA ARG A 133 13.71 11.82 -11.37
C ARG A 133 13.79 12.72 -12.61
N TRP A 134 14.49 12.27 -13.65
CA TRP A 134 14.64 13.01 -14.90
C TRP A 134 13.32 13.11 -15.69
N LEU A 135 12.47 12.08 -15.64
CA LEU A 135 11.10 12.11 -16.16
C LEU A 135 10.24 13.21 -15.51
N GLY A 136 10.64 13.72 -14.34
CA GLY A 136 9.91 14.76 -13.63
C GLY A 136 8.64 14.24 -12.95
N TYR A 137 8.54 12.93 -12.71
CA TYR A 137 7.34 12.26 -12.19
C TYR A 137 6.71 13.02 -11.00
N ASN A 138 7.52 13.29 -9.96
CA ASN A 138 7.04 13.93 -8.74
C ASN A 138 6.61 15.39 -8.95
N GLN A 139 7.18 16.08 -9.92
CA GLN A 139 6.74 17.43 -10.29
C GLN A 139 5.37 17.37 -10.98
N GLU A 140 5.18 16.38 -11.83
CA GLU A 140 3.94 16.19 -12.57
C GLU A 140 2.77 15.77 -11.67
N VAL A 141 3.00 14.90 -10.68
CA VAL A 141 1.99 14.60 -9.63
C VAL A 141 1.50 15.87 -8.96
N ARG A 142 2.43 16.74 -8.51
CA ARG A 142 2.07 18.01 -7.86
C ARG A 142 1.33 18.96 -8.80
N ARG A 143 1.68 18.95 -10.09
CA ARG A 143 0.98 19.74 -11.11
C ARG A 143 -0.45 19.27 -11.28
N ILE A 144 -0.66 17.96 -11.42
CA ILE A 144 -1.98 17.33 -11.57
C ILE A 144 -2.89 17.68 -10.38
N VAL A 145 -2.40 17.47 -9.15
CA VAL A 145 -3.16 17.81 -7.93
C VAL A 145 -3.52 19.31 -7.89
N ARG A 146 -2.57 20.20 -8.22
CA ARG A 146 -2.84 21.64 -8.27
C ARG A 146 -3.90 21.99 -9.31
N THR A 147 -3.86 21.36 -10.49
CA THR A 147 -4.88 21.56 -11.54
C THR A 147 -6.27 21.15 -11.04
N GLY A 148 -6.39 19.99 -10.36
CA GLY A 148 -7.65 19.54 -9.76
C GLY A 148 -8.21 20.54 -8.75
N GLN A 149 -7.36 21.13 -7.92
CA GLN A 149 -7.78 22.16 -6.95
C GLN A 149 -8.28 23.44 -7.59
N VAL A 150 -7.61 23.91 -8.65
CA VAL A 150 -8.05 25.10 -9.40
C VAL A 150 -9.42 24.83 -10.04
N ALA A 151 -9.63 23.65 -10.60
CA ALA A 151 -10.92 23.25 -11.16
C ALA A 151 -12.01 23.19 -10.09
N LEU A 152 -11.74 22.59 -8.91
CA LEU A 152 -12.69 22.55 -7.80
C LEU A 152 -13.09 23.95 -7.33
N LEU A 153 -12.13 24.86 -7.21
CA LEU A 153 -12.41 26.24 -6.80
C LEU A 153 -13.28 26.98 -7.83
N ALA A 154 -13.03 26.74 -9.11
CA ALA A 154 -13.79 27.35 -10.21
C ALA A 154 -15.24 26.84 -10.26
N GLU A 155 -15.44 25.52 -10.11
CA GLU A 155 -16.76 24.89 -10.26
C GLU A 155 -17.63 24.96 -9.00
N LEU A 156 -17.04 24.86 -7.81
CA LEU A 156 -17.80 24.93 -6.54
C LEU A 156 -17.95 26.37 -6.02
N GLY A 157 -17.09 27.28 -6.45
CA GLY A 157 -16.94 28.60 -5.84
C GLY A 157 -16.25 28.53 -4.47
N GLY A 158 -15.81 29.70 -3.98
CA GLY A 158 -14.92 29.80 -2.81
C GLY A 158 -15.50 29.17 -1.53
N SER A 159 -16.76 29.47 -1.19
CA SER A 159 -17.38 28.96 0.05
C SER A 159 -17.41 27.43 0.08
N ASP A 160 -17.95 26.79 -0.97
CA ASP A 160 -18.13 25.34 -0.98
C ASP A 160 -16.81 24.60 -1.22
N TYR A 161 -15.89 25.20 -1.98
CA TYR A 161 -14.49 24.73 -2.04
C TYR A 161 -13.87 24.65 -0.64
N PHE A 162 -13.93 25.71 0.17
CA PHE A 162 -13.33 25.68 1.51
C PHE A 162 -14.05 24.73 2.48
N LYS A 163 -15.36 24.49 2.31
CA LYS A 163 -16.05 23.41 3.04
C LYS A 163 -15.48 22.04 2.68
N LEU A 164 -15.19 21.80 1.40
CA LEU A 164 -14.61 20.54 0.92
C LEU A 164 -13.20 20.35 1.48
N VAL A 165 -12.36 21.38 1.42
CA VAL A 165 -11.02 21.35 2.03
C VAL A 165 -11.11 21.04 3.52
N ALA A 166 -11.97 21.74 4.26
CA ALA A 166 -12.10 21.53 5.70
C ALA A 166 -12.62 20.12 6.04
N TRP A 167 -13.54 19.57 5.25
CA TRP A 167 -13.98 18.19 5.39
C TRP A 167 -12.83 17.20 5.09
N ALA A 168 -12.10 17.40 3.99
CA ALA A 168 -11.02 16.52 3.57
C ALA A 168 -9.88 16.47 4.59
N GLU A 169 -9.47 17.61 5.13
CA GLU A 169 -8.44 17.69 6.19
C GLU A 169 -8.87 16.96 7.48
N ARG A 170 -10.16 17.00 7.82
CA ARG A 170 -10.68 16.24 8.96
C ARG A 170 -10.72 14.75 8.67
N GLN A 171 -11.25 14.36 7.51
CA GLN A 171 -11.32 12.94 7.16
C GLN A 171 -9.95 12.30 6.98
N TRP A 172 -8.97 13.03 6.46
CA TRP A 172 -7.60 12.54 6.38
C TRP A 172 -7.06 12.07 7.73
N LYS A 173 -7.36 12.79 8.81
CA LYS A 173 -6.95 12.41 10.17
C LYS A 173 -7.64 11.13 10.64
N VAL A 174 -8.92 10.97 10.31
CA VAL A 174 -9.69 9.76 10.60
C VAL A 174 -9.09 8.57 9.84
N GLU A 175 -8.96 8.68 8.52
CA GLU A 175 -8.40 7.65 7.65
C GLU A 175 -7.00 7.21 8.11
N ARG A 176 -6.12 8.15 8.44
CA ARG A 176 -4.79 7.84 8.96
C ARG A 176 -4.82 7.09 10.30
N SER A 177 -5.84 7.31 11.13
CA SER A 177 -5.98 6.62 12.42
C SER A 177 -6.58 5.23 12.30
N LEU A 178 -7.44 5.00 11.30
CA LEU A 178 -8.09 3.72 11.05
C LEU A 178 -7.11 2.69 10.48
N HIS A 179 -6.28 3.13 9.54
CA HIS A 179 -5.52 2.24 8.68
C HIS A 179 -4.08 2.10 9.15
N GLY A 180 -3.90 1.29 10.19
CA GLY A 180 -2.59 0.98 10.76
C GLY A 180 -2.61 -0.01 11.92
N SER A 181 -3.77 -0.61 12.23
CA SER A 181 -3.94 -1.54 13.34
C SER A 181 -3.96 -2.98 12.84
N ILE A 182 -3.19 -3.84 13.50
CA ILE A 182 -3.02 -5.26 13.18
C ILE A 182 -3.82 -6.08 14.20
N ALA A 183 -4.57 -7.08 13.74
CA ALA A 183 -5.00 -8.18 14.59
C ALA A 183 -4.11 -9.40 14.27
N LEU A 184 -3.16 -9.72 15.15
CA LEU A 184 -2.45 -11.00 15.08
C LEU A 184 -3.40 -12.09 15.54
N GLN A 185 -3.81 -12.96 14.62
CA GLN A 185 -4.66 -14.11 14.88
C GLN A 185 -3.89 -15.42 14.66
N SER A 186 -4.36 -16.51 15.25
CA SER A 186 -3.92 -17.87 14.92
C SER A 186 -4.43 -18.27 13.54
N GLY A 187 -3.61 -18.95 12.73
CA GLY A 187 -3.94 -19.32 11.35
C GLY A 187 -3.18 -18.49 10.31
N PRO A 188 -3.60 -18.51 9.03
CA PRO A 188 -3.01 -17.65 8.02
C PRO A 188 -3.23 -16.19 8.39
N ARG A 189 -2.23 -15.36 8.12
CA ARG A 189 -2.27 -13.94 8.45
C ARG A 189 -3.31 -13.24 7.59
N THR A 190 -4.14 -12.44 8.24
CA THR A 190 -5.18 -11.61 7.62
C THR A 190 -4.91 -10.14 7.97
N TYR A 191 -5.01 -9.27 6.97
CA TYR A 191 -4.85 -7.83 7.14
C TYR A 191 -5.94 -7.07 6.39
N HIS A 192 -6.30 -5.90 6.91
CA HIS A 192 -7.15 -4.94 6.25
C HIS A 192 -6.30 -4.10 5.29
N ILE A 193 -6.42 -4.36 3.99
CA ILE A 193 -5.52 -3.84 2.96
C ILE A 193 -6.31 -3.02 1.95
N PHE A 194 -5.73 -1.89 1.53
CA PHE A 194 -6.31 -1.08 0.47
C PHE A 194 -6.15 -1.79 -0.88
N ALA A 195 -7.28 -2.09 -1.49
CA ALA A 195 -7.39 -2.75 -2.78
C ALA A 195 -7.73 -1.75 -3.89
N THR A 196 -6.97 -1.86 -4.96
CA THR A 196 -7.16 -1.13 -6.21
C THR A 196 -7.46 -2.09 -7.35
N HIS A 197 -7.92 -1.58 -8.50
CA HIS A 197 -8.22 -2.40 -9.67
C HIS A 197 -7.19 -2.20 -10.77
N TYR A 198 -6.88 -3.28 -11.50
CA TYR A 198 -6.14 -3.20 -12.75
C TYR A 198 -6.80 -4.02 -13.86
N LYS A 199 -6.48 -3.67 -15.10
CA LYS A 199 -6.94 -4.41 -16.28
C LYS A 199 -6.12 -5.66 -16.47
N SER A 200 -6.67 -6.80 -16.03
CA SER A 200 -6.03 -8.11 -16.10
C SER A 200 -6.19 -8.81 -17.46
N LYS A 201 -6.92 -8.19 -18.40
CA LYS A 201 -7.20 -8.74 -19.74
C LYS A 201 -7.85 -10.13 -19.69
N GLY A 202 -8.77 -10.31 -18.75
CA GLY A 202 -9.51 -11.58 -18.56
C GLY A 202 -8.85 -12.56 -17.60
N ALA A 203 -7.61 -12.32 -17.15
CA ALA A 203 -6.98 -13.19 -16.17
C ALA A 203 -7.62 -13.01 -14.78
N TYR A 204 -7.92 -14.13 -14.11
CA TYR A 204 -8.46 -14.16 -12.74
C TYR A 204 -7.34 -14.26 -11.71
N ILE A 205 -6.69 -13.13 -11.45
CA ILE A 205 -5.46 -13.04 -10.64
C ILE A 205 -5.42 -11.73 -9.86
N VAL A 206 -4.53 -11.68 -8.87
CA VAL A 206 -4.17 -10.46 -8.15
C VAL A 206 -2.71 -10.09 -8.37
N ALA A 207 -2.35 -8.84 -8.09
CA ALA A 207 -0.97 -8.40 -7.95
C ALA A 207 -0.65 -8.12 -6.47
N LEU A 208 0.48 -8.65 -6.00
CA LEU A 208 1.08 -8.31 -4.72
C LEU A 208 2.50 -7.76 -4.91
N PRO A 209 2.98 -6.89 -4.01
CA PRO A 209 4.26 -6.20 -4.17
C PRO A 209 5.47 -7.11 -3.85
N ASP A 210 5.40 -8.38 -4.24
CA ASP A 210 6.46 -9.38 -4.10
C ASP A 210 6.54 -10.21 -5.39
N GLN A 211 7.55 -9.89 -6.20
CA GLN A 211 7.77 -10.56 -7.48
C GLN A 211 8.00 -12.06 -7.36
N CYS A 212 8.48 -12.54 -6.21
CA CYS A 212 8.76 -13.96 -6.02
C CYS A 212 7.49 -14.80 -5.97
N LEU A 213 6.35 -14.24 -5.53
CA LEU A 213 5.07 -14.92 -5.58
C LEU A 213 4.66 -15.20 -7.04
N LYS A 214 4.68 -14.16 -7.88
CA LYS A 214 4.38 -14.28 -9.32
C LYS A 214 5.30 -15.29 -10.00
N LEU A 215 6.61 -15.10 -9.86
CA LEU A 215 7.61 -15.91 -10.54
C LEU A 215 7.50 -17.38 -10.12
N SER A 216 7.27 -17.64 -8.84
CA SER A 216 7.13 -19.01 -8.35
C SER A 216 5.80 -19.62 -8.79
N ASN A 217 4.70 -18.87 -8.81
CA ASN A 217 3.42 -19.34 -9.36
C ASN A 217 3.52 -19.67 -10.86
N SER A 218 4.38 -18.97 -11.61
CA SER A 218 4.66 -19.32 -13.01
C SER A 218 5.64 -20.50 -13.17
N GLY A 219 6.05 -21.16 -12.07
CA GLY A 219 7.00 -22.28 -12.07
C GLY A 219 8.47 -21.89 -12.20
N SER A 220 8.82 -20.61 -12.03
CA SER A 220 10.21 -20.15 -12.09
C SER A 220 11.01 -20.59 -10.87
N ASN A 221 12.28 -20.96 -11.08
CA ASN A 221 13.23 -21.27 -10.01
C ASN A 221 13.97 -20.04 -9.47
N SER A 222 13.66 -18.84 -9.97
CA SER A 222 14.43 -17.61 -9.71
C SER A 222 14.36 -17.08 -8.28
N CYS A 223 13.44 -17.59 -7.45
CA CYS A 223 13.26 -17.19 -6.05
C CYS A 223 13.40 -18.36 -5.05
N VAL A 224 13.96 -19.50 -5.48
CA VAL A 224 14.18 -20.66 -4.61
C VAL A 224 15.18 -20.33 -3.50
N ASP A 225 16.21 -19.55 -3.80
CA ASP A 225 17.18 -19.02 -2.85
C ASP A 225 16.56 -18.11 -1.79
N ARG A 226 15.40 -17.52 -2.09
CA ARG A 226 14.58 -16.69 -1.19
C ARG A 226 13.50 -17.48 -0.46
N GLY A 227 13.52 -18.81 -0.57
CA GLY A 227 12.60 -19.72 0.12
C GLY A 227 11.26 -19.95 -0.58
N TYR A 228 11.08 -19.51 -1.83
CA TYR A 228 9.84 -19.71 -2.57
C TYR A 228 9.87 -21.02 -3.36
N GLN A 229 8.76 -21.75 -3.37
CA GLN A 229 8.66 -23.04 -4.06
C GLN A 229 8.02 -22.85 -5.45
N PRO A 230 8.67 -23.29 -6.54
CA PRO A 230 8.10 -23.24 -7.88
C PRO A 230 6.80 -24.03 -7.94
N GLY A 231 5.75 -23.43 -8.51
CA GLY A 231 4.43 -24.04 -8.65
C GLY A 231 3.64 -24.17 -7.35
N GLN A 232 4.06 -23.54 -6.25
CA GLN A 232 3.37 -23.68 -4.96
C GLN A 232 1.89 -23.24 -4.98
N GLY A 233 1.51 -22.34 -5.89
CA GLY A 233 0.14 -21.81 -5.93
C GLY A 233 -0.13 -20.82 -4.81
N TYR A 234 0.77 -19.86 -4.60
CA TYR A 234 0.59 -18.73 -3.69
C TYR A 234 -0.73 -18.02 -4.00
N THR A 235 -1.67 -18.19 -3.09
CA THR A 235 -3.07 -17.77 -3.21
C THR A 235 -3.42 -16.84 -2.06
N VAL A 236 -4.16 -15.79 -2.36
CA VAL A 236 -4.80 -14.96 -1.34
C VAL A 236 -6.28 -15.27 -1.27
N PHE A 237 -6.81 -15.31 -0.06
CA PHE A 237 -8.26 -15.26 0.17
C PHE A 237 -8.64 -13.83 0.51
N MET A 238 -9.69 -13.33 -0.11
CA MET A 238 -10.14 -11.96 0.03
C MET A 238 -11.60 -11.94 0.40
N SER A 239 -11.97 -11.03 1.30
CA SER A 239 -13.36 -10.77 1.60
C SER A 239 -13.66 -9.28 1.66
N TYR A 240 -14.79 -8.91 1.09
CA TYR A 240 -15.30 -7.55 1.09
C TYR A 240 -16.80 -7.59 1.34
N LYS A 241 -17.23 -6.90 2.41
CA LYS A 241 -18.62 -6.92 2.91
C LYS A 241 -19.07 -8.37 3.17
N ASN A 242 -19.99 -8.89 2.36
CA ASN A 242 -20.57 -10.23 2.49
C ASN A 242 -20.14 -11.18 1.37
N LYS A 243 -19.16 -10.80 0.55
CA LYS A 243 -18.63 -11.61 -0.54
C LYS A 243 -17.17 -11.94 -0.29
N SER A 244 -16.74 -13.07 -0.82
CA SER A 244 -15.36 -13.53 -0.70
C SER A 244 -14.96 -14.39 -1.88
N THR A 245 -13.69 -14.39 -2.21
CA THR A 245 -13.10 -15.28 -3.22
C THR A 245 -11.62 -15.52 -2.91
N ALA A 246 -11.01 -16.46 -3.60
CA ALA A 246 -9.58 -16.67 -3.59
C ALA A 246 -9.00 -16.55 -5.01
N ALA A 247 -7.78 -16.01 -5.10
CA ALA A 247 -7.10 -15.85 -6.37
C ALA A 247 -5.60 -16.06 -6.24
N LEU A 248 -4.99 -16.57 -7.32
CA LEU A 248 -3.55 -16.68 -7.43
C LEU A 248 -2.91 -15.30 -7.56
N VAL A 249 -1.72 -15.18 -6.99
CA VAL A 249 -0.84 -14.03 -7.24
C VAL A 249 -0.19 -14.22 -8.61
N GLY A 250 -0.69 -13.51 -9.61
CA GLY A 250 -0.27 -13.63 -11.00
C GLY A 250 0.50 -12.41 -11.52
N GLU A 251 0.48 -11.31 -10.79
CA GLU A 251 1.16 -10.07 -11.16
C GLU A 251 2.00 -9.50 -10.01
N VAL A 252 2.89 -8.56 -10.33
CA VAL A 252 3.72 -7.84 -9.35
C VAL A 252 3.24 -6.40 -9.21
N GLY A 253 3.13 -5.92 -7.99
CA GLY A 253 2.65 -4.58 -7.66
C GLY A 253 1.54 -4.66 -6.62
N PRO A 254 0.91 -3.55 -6.22
CA PRO A 254 1.09 -2.20 -6.73
C PRO A 254 2.38 -1.52 -6.20
N TRP A 255 3.04 -0.76 -7.08
CA TRP A 255 4.17 0.18 -6.84
C TRP A 255 5.53 -0.39 -6.39
N ASN A 256 5.55 -1.40 -5.52
CA ASN A 256 6.75 -2.10 -5.09
C ASN A 256 6.82 -3.51 -5.69
N ILE A 257 8.02 -4.11 -5.67
CA ILE A 257 8.24 -5.48 -6.20
C ILE A 257 8.90 -6.40 -5.17
N ASP A 258 9.37 -5.85 -4.05
CA ASP A 258 10.12 -6.59 -3.04
C ASP A 258 9.68 -6.23 -1.61
N ASP A 259 8.38 -5.92 -1.45
CA ASP A 259 7.72 -5.60 -0.20
C ASP A 259 6.74 -6.71 0.24
N ASN A 260 7.29 -7.78 0.81
CA ASN A 260 6.52 -8.86 1.42
C ASN A 260 6.04 -8.49 2.83
N TYR A 261 5.19 -7.46 2.94
CA TYR A 261 4.77 -6.86 4.21
C TYR A 261 4.03 -7.82 5.16
N TRP A 262 3.52 -8.96 4.68
CA TRP A 262 2.94 -10.04 5.50
C TRP A 262 3.99 -10.89 6.24
N ALA A 263 5.28 -10.67 6.01
CA ALA A 263 6.37 -11.39 6.66
C ALA A 263 7.09 -10.57 7.74
N SER A 264 7.52 -11.26 8.79
CA SER A 264 8.35 -10.76 9.89
C SER A 264 9.77 -11.30 9.74
N ILE A 265 10.68 -10.81 10.59
CA ILE A 265 12.07 -11.29 10.63
C ILE A 265 12.22 -12.76 11.05
N TYR A 266 11.16 -13.39 11.59
CA TYR A 266 11.19 -14.77 12.09
C TYR A 266 10.56 -15.78 11.13
N ASP A 267 9.97 -15.31 10.03
CA ASP A 267 9.26 -16.17 9.09
C ASP A 267 10.22 -16.81 8.07
N PRO A 268 9.82 -17.91 7.40
CA PRO A 268 10.67 -18.59 6.43
C PRO A 268 11.11 -17.70 5.26
N GLN A 269 10.30 -16.70 4.88
CA GLN A 269 10.64 -15.67 3.90
C GLN A 269 10.56 -14.28 4.53
N PRO A 270 11.60 -13.81 5.26
CA PRO A 270 11.53 -12.57 6.01
C PRO A 270 11.37 -11.34 5.10
N ARG A 271 10.86 -10.24 5.65
CA ARG A 271 10.65 -8.99 4.89
C ARG A 271 11.97 -8.45 4.33
N ARG A 272 12.05 -8.29 3.00
CA ARG A 272 13.31 -8.00 2.28
C ARG A 272 13.60 -6.51 2.13
N MET A 273 12.58 -5.73 1.72
CA MET A 273 12.64 -4.27 1.76
C MET A 273 11.71 -3.73 2.84
N PHE A 274 12.08 -2.58 3.41
CA PHE A 274 11.27 -1.85 4.39
C PHE A 274 11.01 -2.66 5.67
N ALA A 275 12.00 -3.43 6.11
CA ALA A 275 11.92 -4.35 7.24
C ALA A 275 11.70 -3.66 8.61
N ASP A 276 11.88 -2.34 8.69
CA ASP A 276 11.59 -1.51 9.87
C ASP A 276 10.11 -1.15 10.00
N LEU A 277 9.30 -1.34 8.94
CA LEU A 277 7.85 -1.14 9.02
C LEU A 277 7.17 -2.29 9.79
N PRO A 278 6.10 -1.98 10.55
CA PRO A 278 5.28 -2.99 11.21
C PRO A 278 4.81 -4.11 10.27
N LEU A 279 4.66 -5.31 10.85
CA LEU A 279 4.11 -6.47 10.17
C LEU A 279 2.71 -6.17 9.63
N GLY A 280 2.43 -6.54 8.39
CA GLY A 280 1.14 -6.30 7.74
C GLY A 280 0.95 -4.89 7.19
N LEU A 281 1.92 -3.98 7.36
CA LEU A 281 1.85 -2.61 6.83
C LEU A 281 2.60 -2.50 5.48
N PRO A 282 1.88 -2.33 4.34
CA PRO A 282 2.51 -2.06 3.05
C PRO A 282 3.31 -0.76 3.07
N GLU A 283 4.44 -0.73 2.37
CA GLU A 283 5.26 0.47 2.29
C GLU A 283 4.52 1.64 1.64
N ALA A 284 3.75 1.40 0.58
CA ALA A 284 3.00 2.46 -0.09
C ALA A 284 1.94 3.07 0.84
N GLN A 285 1.27 2.27 1.67
CA GLN A 285 0.38 2.77 2.73
C GLN A 285 1.13 3.67 3.73
N ALA A 286 2.30 3.21 4.23
CA ALA A 286 3.11 3.98 5.16
C ALA A 286 3.63 5.30 4.52
N ALA A 287 4.05 5.26 3.27
CA ALA A 287 4.49 6.43 2.50
C ALA A 287 3.33 7.42 2.29
N TYR A 288 2.14 6.91 1.98
CA TYR A 288 0.94 7.70 1.73
C TYR A 288 0.46 8.43 2.97
N PHE A 289 0.23 7.72 4.09
CA PHE A 289 -0.32 8.33 5.30
C PHE A 289 0.73 9.00 6.19
N ASN A 290 1.90 8.36 6.36
CA ASN A 290 2.89 8.75 7.36
C ASN A 290 4.14 9.41 6.75
N GLY A 291 4.23 9.49 5.42
CA GLY A 291 5.40 10.05 4.75
C GLY A 291 6.66 9.20 4.90
N TYR A 292 6.49 7.91 5.24
CA TYR A 292 7.59 6.94 5.26
C TYR A 292 8.35 6.97 3.93
N ASN A 293 9.67 6.74 3.99
CA ASN A 293 10.55 6.83 2.82
C ASN A 293 10.42 8.19 2.08
N GLY A 294 10.07 9.28 2.78
CA GLY A 294 9.82 10.59 2.16
C GLY A 294 8.51 10.68 1.36
N GLY A 295 7.60 9.72 1.53
CA GLY A 295 6.34 9.63 0.79
C GLY A 295 6.48 9.11 -0.64
N VAL A 296 7.58 8.41 -0.94
CA VAL A 296 7.85 7.82 -2.25
C VAL A 296 8.03 6.31 -2.16
N ASP A 297 7.77 5.60 -3.25
CA ASP A 297 7.95 4.15 -3.37
C ASP A 297 9.42 3.74 -3.49
N GLN A 298 9.69 2.44 -3.68
CA GLN A 298 11.06 1.93 -3.88
C GLN A 298 11.80 2.59 -5.06
N TYR A 299 11.08 3.12 -6.05
CA TYR A 299 11.63 3.76 -7.24
C TYR A 299 11.75 5.28 -7.14
N GLY A 300 11.30 5.88 -6.04
CA GLY A 300 11.35 7.32 -5.82
C GLY A 300 10.17 8.10 -6.41
N ARG A 301 9.08 7.41 -6.78
CA ARG A 301 7.83 8.03 -7.24
C ARG A 301 6.95 8.39 -6.04
N ILE A 302 6.37 9.58 -6.02
CA ILE A 302 5.37 9.94 -5.01
C ILE A 302 4.24 8.92 -5.07
N VAL A 303 3.97 8.28 -3.94
CA VAL A 303 2.86 7.35 -3.79
C VAL A 303 1.54 8.13 -3.82
N THR A 304 0.63 7.75 -4.71
CA THR A 304 -0.61 8.48 -4.96
C THR A 304 -1.84 7.93 -4.24
N ALA A 305 -1.77 6.72 -3.70
CA ALA A 305 -2.80 6.08 -2.86
C ALA A 305 -2.13 5.06 -1.91
N PRO A 306 -2.81 4.56 -0.85
CA PRO A 306 -2.20 3.65 0.12
C PRO A 306 -2.14 2.19 -0.37
N PHE A 307 -1.63 1.98 -1.58
CA PHE A 307 -1.64 0.72 -2.32
C PHE A 307 -1.15 -0.49 -1.51
N GLY A 308 -1.89 -1.60 -1.54
CA GLY A 308 -1.45 -2.86 -0.90
C GLY A 308 -1.74 -4.12 -1.71
N ILE A 309 -2.76 -4.13 -2.56
CA ILE A 309 -3.09 -5.21 -3.50
C ILE A 309 -3.81 -4.64 -4.73
N ASP A 310 -3.54 -5.19 -5.91
CA ASP A 310 -4.34 -4.93 -7.12
C ASP A 310 -5.19 -6.14 -7.48
N LEU A 311 -6.48 -5.91 -7.73
CA LEU A 311 -7.44 -6.94 -8.15
C LEU A 311 -7.62 -6.91 -9.66
N GLY A 312 -7.55 -8.09 -10.29
CA GLY A 312 -7.99 -8.26 -11.67
C GLY A 312 -9.50 -8.05 -11.81
N ASP A 313 -9.96 -7.76 -13.03
CA ASP A 313 -11.35 -7.37 -13.30
C ASP A 313 -12.37 -8.38 -12.73
N GLY A 314 -12.15 -9.68 -12.95
CA GLY A 314 -13.03 -10.74 -12.45
C GLY A 314 -12.97 -10.93 -10.92
N VAL A 315 -11.79 -10.77 -10.32
CA VAL A 315 -11.60 -10.91 -8.85
C VAL A 315 -12.38 -9.82 -8.12
N GLY A 316 -12.24 -8.57 -8.58
CA GLY A 316 -12.97 -7.45 -8.01
C GLY A 316 -14.48 -7.60 -8.15
N ALA A 317 -14.95 -8.03 -9.33
CA ALA A 317 -16.37 -8.30 -9.57
C ALA A 317 -16.93 -9.37 -8.61
N ASP A 318 -16.21 -10.47 -8.39
CA ASP A 318 -16.63 -11.55 -7.51
C ASP A 318 -16.77 -11.11 -6.05
N ILE A 319 -15.88 -10.25 -5.55
CA ILE A 319 -16.01 -9.70 -4.19
C ILE A 319 -16.93 -8.48 -4.12
N GLY A 320 -17.47 -8.00 -5.24
CA GLY A 320 -18.36 -6.84 -5.29
C GLY A 320 -17.67 -5.50 -5.13
N LEU A 321 -16.38 -5.42 -5.47
CA LEU A 321 -15.69 -4.16 -5.69
C LEU A 321 -15.77 -3.84 -7.19
N GLU A 322 -16.57 -2.84 -7.55
CA GLU A 322 -16.86 -2.53 -8.94
C GLU A 322 -15.62 -2.00 -9.68
N PRO A 323 -15.49 -2.22 -11.01
CA PRO A 323 -14.36 -1.68 -11.77
C PRO A 323 -14.18 -0.17 -11.59
N GLY A 324 -12.97 0.22 -11.15
CA GLY A 324 -12.62 1.63 -10.90
C GLY A 324 -13.06 2.16 -9.53
N ALA A 325 -13.67 1.32 -8.69
CA ALA A 325 -13.80 1.59 -7.26
C ALA A 325 -12.56 1.08 -6.53
N ASN A 326 -12.16 1.78 -5.46
CA ASN A 326 -11.12 1.32 -4.54
C ASN A 326 -11.74 1.24 -3.15
N ASP A 327 -11.29 0.29 -2.33
CA ASP A 327 -11.70 0.24 -0.93
C ASP A 327 -10.75 -0.62 -0.10
N TRP A 328 -10.94 -0.61 1.21
CA TRP A 328 -10.27 -1.52 2.11
C TRP A 328 -10.99 -2.86 2.16
N ILE A 329 -10.23 -3.95 2.05
CA ILE A 329 -10.73 -5.33 2.07
C ILE A 329 -9.91 -6.16 3.06
N GLU A 330 -10.46 -7.25 3.55
CA GLU A 330 -9.69 -8.23 4.32
C GLU A 330 -8.96 -9.17 3.34
N VAL A 331 -7.65 -9.29 3.50
CA VAL A 331 -6.78 -10.14 2.67
C VAL A 331 -6.05 -11.13 3.57
N THR A 332 -6.21 -12.41 3.26
CA THR A 332 -5.59 -13.54 3.96
C THR A 332 -4.55 -14.20 3.07
N TYR A 333 -3.32 -14.31 3.56
CA TYR A 333 -2.17 -14.85 2.82
C TYR A 333 -2.05 -16.34 3.13
N MET A 334 -2.67 -17.20 2.31
CA MET A 334 -2.93 -18.60 2.67
C MET A 334 -1.68 -19.41 3.00
N TRP A 335 -0.56 -19.09 2.33
CA TRP A 335 0.72 -19.78 2.56
C TRP A 335 1.37 -19.49 3.93
N THR A 336 0.79 -18.60 4.73
CA THR A 336 1.31 -18.21 6.06
C THR A 336 0.70 -19.02 7.21
N GLU A 337 -0.23 -19.94 6.93
CA GLU A 337 -0.96 -20.75 7.92
C GLU A 337 -0.04 -21.50 8.92
N GLY A 338 1.15 -21.89 8.47
CA GLY A 338 2.15 -22.58 9.30
C GLY A 338 3.25 -21.70 9.91
N TRP A 339 3.19 -20.38 9.75
CA TRP A 339 4.31 -19.49 10.15
C TRP A 339 4.30 -19.14 11.64
N ASN A 340 3.21 -19.42 12.37
CA ASN A 340 3.13 -19.16 13.81
C ASN A 340 3.27 -20.47 14.62
N PRO A 341 4.43 -20.75 15.25
CA PRO A 341 4.60 -21.94 16.07
C PRO A 341 3.68 -21.99 17.30
N ALA A 342 3.15 -20.85 17.77
CA ALA A 342 2.18 -20.79 18.87
C ALA A 342 0.73 -21.06 18.43
N ALA A 343 0.44 -21.11 17.12
CA ALA A 343 -0.89 -21.35 16.56
C ALA A 343 -1.13 -22.80 16.10
N ALA A 344 -0.18 -23.72 16.34
CA ALA A 344 -0.18 -25.10 15.87
C ALA A 344 -1.31 -26.01 16.41
N GLY A 345 -2.38 -25.45 16.96
CA GLY A 345 -3.55 -26.18 17.46
C GLY A 345 -4.91 -25.49 17.23
N ALA A 346 -4.95 -24.37 16.51
CA ALA A 346 -6.19 -23.63 16.23
C ALA A 346 -6.45 -23.54 14.72
N SER A 347 -6.81 -24.67 14.10
CA SER A 347 -7.45 -24.65 12.79
C SER A 347 -8.93 -24.31 12.95
N SER A 348 -9.28 -23.03 12.88
CA SER A 348 -10.69 -22.64 12.83
C SER A 348 -10.87 -21.33 12.07
N GLY A 349 -11.27 -21.44 10.80
CA GLY A 349 -11.90 -20.35 10.06
C GLY A 349 -11.37 -20.16 8.64
N GLY A 350 -11.98 -20.85 7.67
CA GLY A 350 -11.79 -20.54 6.24
C GLY A 350 -10.75 -21.42 5.54
N TRP A 351 -10.97 -22.74 5.51
CA TRP A 351 -10.30 -23.58 4.50
C TRP A 351 -10.80 -23.17 3.11
N VAL A 352 -9.99 -22.44 2.34
CA VAL A 352 -10.23 -22.30 0.91
C VAL A 352 -9.82 -23.61 0.26
N ALA A 353 -10.77 -24.33 -0.30
CA ALA A 353 -10.43 -25.53 -1.06
C ALA A 353 -9.69 -25.09 -2.34
N PRO A 354 -8.58 -25.77 -2.72
CA PRO A 354 -8.00 -25.60 -4.03
C PRO A 354 -9.09 -25.72 -5.10
N LEU A 355 -9.11 -24.79 -6.05
CA LEU A 355 -10.10 -24.81 -7.12
C LEU A 355 -9.72 -25.90 -8.13
N GLU A 356 -10.26 -27.10 -7.92
CA GLU A 356 -10.08 -28.26 -8.80
C GLU A 356 -11.26 -28.43 -9.76
N THR A 357 -10.99 -28.78 -11.01
CA THR A 357 -12.03 -29.05 -12.01
C THR A 357 -12.55 -30.48 -11.88
N ALA A 358 -13.87 -30.62 -11.82
CA ALA A 358 -14.56 -31.90 -11.83
C ALA A 358 -14.41 -32.62 -13.19
N ALA A 359 -14.24 -33.93 -13.15
CA ALA A 359 -14.23 -34.78 -14.34
C ALA A 359 -15.63 -34.86 -14.99
N PRO A 360 -15.72 -35.12 -16.31
CA PRO A 360 -17.00 -35.36 -16.97
C PRO A 360 -17.73 -36.59 -16.41
N ASN A 361 -19.04 -36.46 -16.25
CA ASN A 361 -19.96 -37.55 -15.97
C ASN A 361 -20.09 -38.48 -17.20
N PRO A 362 -20.66 -39.68 -17.03
CA PRO A 362 -20.83 -40.64 -18.14
C PRO A 362 -21.65 -40.12 -19.33
N ASP A 363 -22.56 -39.18 -19.11
CA ASP A 363 -23.36 -38.50 -20.14
C ASP A 363 -22.63 -37.31 -20.79
N GLY A 364 -21.36 -37.10 -20.43
CA GLY A 364 -20.55 -35.97 -20.89
C GLY A 364 -20.85 -34.64 -20.19
N SER A 365 -21.79 -34.62 -19.23
CA SER A 365 -22.07 -33.42 -18.42
C SER A 365 -20.94 -33.17 -17.43
N VAL A 366 -20.73 -31.91 -17.05
CA VAL A 366 -19.78 -31.55 -15.98
C VAL A 366 -20.54 -30.74 -14.95
N MET A 367 -20.52 -31.21 -13.70
CA MET A 367 -21.12 -30.55 -12.54
C MET A 367 -20.03 -30.18 -11.55
N HIS A 368 -20.06 -28.94 -11.07
CA HIS A 368 -19.16 -28.46 -10.03
C HIS A 368 -19.91 -28.20 -8.73
N GLU A 369 -19.40 -28.72 -7.61
CA GLU A 369 -19.90 -28.36 -6.29
C GLU A 369 -19.03 -27.26 -5.70
N VAL A 370 -19.63 -26.10 -5.47
CA VAL A 370 -18.95 -24.90 -4.96
C VAL A 370 -18.33 -25.20 -3.61
N GLN A 371 -17.05 -24.89 -3.46
CA GLN A 371 -16.29 -25.02 -2.21
C GLN A 371 -16.08 -23.65 -1.54
N PRO A 372 -15.69 -23.63 -0.25
CA PRO A 372 -15.40 -22.36 0.41
C PRO A 372 -14.29 -21.58 -0.29
N GLY A 373 -14.54 -20.28 -0.49
CA GLY A 373 -13.63 -19.37 -1.18
C GLY A 373 -13.69 -19.38 -2.71
N GLN A 374 -14.62 -20.13 -3.30
CA GLN A 374 -14.89 -20.07 -4.73
C GLN A 374 -16.02 -19.07 -5.05
N ALA A 375 -15.93 -18.45 -6.22
CA ALA A 375 -16.90 -17.51 -6.74
C ALA A 375 -17.14 -17.76 -8.25
N LEU A 376 -18.12 -17.08 -8.85
CA LEU A 376 -18.58 -17.38 -10.20
C LEU A 376 -17.48 -17.18 -11.25
N TRP A 377 -16.77 -16.05 -11.20
CA TRP A 377 -15.64 -15.84 -12.12
C TRP A 377 -14.48 -16.78 -11.83
N SER A 378 -14.18 -17.08 -10.57
CA SER A 378 -13.09 -18.03 -10.26
C SER A 378 -13.39 -19.40 -10.90
N ILE A 379 -14.61 -19.90 -10.76
CA ILE A 379 -15.05 -21.18 -11.32
C ILE A 379 -15.03 -21.13 -12.85
N ALA A 380 -15.59 -20.08 -13.47
CA ALA A 380 -15.57 -19.91 -14.92
C ALA A 380 -14.13 -19.93 -15.48
N ALA A 381 -13.22 -19.20 -14.82
CA ALA A 381 -11.81 -19.15 -15.20
C ALA A 381 -11.13 -20.53 -15.09
N ALA A 382 -11.40 -21.29 -14.03
CA ALA A 382 -10.82 -22.62 -13.86
C ALA A 382 -11.27 -23.62 -14.93
N TYR A 383 -12.55 -23.55 -15.33
CA TYR A 383 -13.10 -24.38 -16.40
C TYR A 383 -12.86 -23.82 -17.81
N GLN A 384 -12.25 -22.65 -17.94
CA GLN A 384 -11.99 -21.96 -19.21
C GLN A 384 -13.27 -21.76 -20.04
N ILE A 385 -14.37 -21.41 -19.36
CA ILE A 385 -15.64 -21.05 -19.99
C ILE A 385 -15.92 -19.57 -19.78
N ASP A 386 -16.67 -18.96 -20.70
CA ASP A 386 -17.12 -17.59 -20.51
C ASP A 386 -18.09 -17.50 -19.34
N LEU A 387 -17.97 -16.45 -18.52
CA LEU A 387 -18.87 -16.23 -17.40
C LEU A 387 -20.34 -16.18 -17.88
N SER A 388 -20.60 -15.53 -19.02
CA SER A 388 -21.94 -15.44 -19.59
C SER A 388 -22.55 -16.82 -19.83
N ASP A 389 -21.74 -17.79 -20.27
CA ASP A 389 -22.19 -19.14 -20.54
C ASP A 389 -22.46 -19.90 -19.24
N LEU A 390 -21.56 -19.76 -18.25
CA LEU A 390 -21.79 -20.31 -16.91
C LEU A 390 -23.09 -19.78 -16.29
N LEU A 391 -23.32 -18.47 -16.38
CA LEU A 391 -24.53 -17.82 -15.87
C LEU A 391 -25.78 -18.32 -16.62
N ALA A 392 -25.71 -18.41 -17.94
CA ALA A 392 -26.82 -18.87 -18.78
C ALA A 392 -27.19 -20.33 -18.48
N LEU A 393 -26.19 -21.22 -18.35
CA LEU A 393 -26.38 -22.63 -18.00
C LEU A 393 -27.09 -22.83 -16.67
N ASN A 394 -26.90 -21.90 -15.73
CA ASN A 394 -27.41 -22.01 -14.36
C ASN A 394 -28.58 -21.05 -14.06
N GLY A 395 -29.06 -20.29 -15.05
CA GLY A 395 -30.10 -19.28 -14.86
C GLY A 395 -29.72 -18.19 -13.84
N LEU A 396 -28.42 -17.88 -13.73
CA LEU A 396 -27.88 -16.92 -12.78
C LEU A 396 -27.66 -15.55 -13.42
N THR A 397 -27.47 -14.53 -12.59
CA THR A 397 -27.01 -13.20 -13.00
C THR A 397 -25.68 -12.90 -12.33
N GLU A 398 -24.92 -11.92 -12.85
CA GLU A 398 -23.64 -11.48 -12.25
C GLU A 398 -23.76 -11.03 -10.78
N LYS A 399 -24.97 -10.67 -10.34
CA LYS A 399 -25.24 -10.26 -8.96
C LYS A 399 -25.53 -11.43 -8.01
N ALA A 400 -25.64 -12.64 -8.53
CA ALA A 400 -25.92 -13.82 -7.73
C ALA A 400 -24.80 -14.05 -6.69
N VAL A 401 -25.20 -14.55 -5.52
CA VAL A 401 -24.27 -14.99 -4.48
C VAL A 401 -24.38 -16.51 -4.39
N ILE A 402 -23.29 -17.20 -4.71
CA ILE A 402 -23.16 -18.65 -4.55
C ILE A 402 -22.60 -18.98 -3.16
N ARG A 403 -22.90 -20.18 -2.66
CA ARG A 403 -22.48 -20.67 -1.35
C ARG A 403 -21.81 -22.04 -1.47
N PRO A 404 -20.92 -22.40 -0.53
CA PRO A 404 -20.39 -23.75 -0.48
C PRO A 404 -21.50 -24.80 -0.42
N GLY A 405 -21.37 -25.84 -1.23
CA GLY A 405 -22.37 -26.89 -1.45
C GLY A 405 -23.35 -26.62 -2.59
N ASP A 406 -23.37 -25.42 -3.17
CA ASP A 406 -24.16 -25.15 -4.37
C ASP A 406 -23.62 -25.97 -5.56
N LYS A 407 -24.51 -26.45 -6.43
CA LYS A 407 -24.13 -27.24 -7.62
C LYS A 407 -24.33 -26.42 -8.88
N LEU A 408 -23.25 -26.21 -9.64
CA LEU A 408 -23.24 -25.48 -10.89
C LEU A 408 -23.05 -26.44 -12.07
N VAL A 409 -23.89 -26.29 -13.09
CA VAL A 409 -23.72 -26.93 -14.39
C VAL A 409 -22.63 -26.19 -15.16
N ILE A 410 -21.54 -26.88 -15.47
CA ILE A 410 -20.41 -26.34 -16.24
C ILE A 410 -20.56 -26.69 -17.72
N LYS A 411 -21.04 -27.90 -18.02
CA LYS A 411 -21.30 -28.37 -19.37
C LYS A 411 -22.52 -29.30 -19.34
N MET A 412 -23.43 -29.10 -20.29
CA MET A 412 -24.55 -30.03 -20.50
C MET A 412 -24.05 -31.33 -21.13
N GLY A 413 -24.62 -32.45 -20.71
CA GLY A 413 -24.38 -33.74 -21.37
C GLY A 413 -24.88 -33.70 -22.82
N GLU A 414 -24.27 -34.51 -23.68
CA GLU A 414 -24.84 -34.70 -25.02
C GLU A 414 -26.17 -35.45 -24.87
N PRO A 415 -27.23 -35.06 -25.59
CA PRO A 415 -28.48 -35.81 -25.55
C PRO A 415 -28.16 -37.23 -25.99
N THR A 416 -28.17 -38.16 -25.05
CA THR A 416 -28.00 -39.56 -25.36
C THR A 416 -29.21 -39.92 -26.21
N ASP A 417 -28.98 -40.19 -27.50
CA ASP A 417 -29.98 -40.81 -28.34
C ASP A 417 -30.49 -42.02 -27.56
N THR A 418 -31.77 -41.94 -27.23
CA THR A 418 -32.53 -43.00 -26.58
C THR A 418 -32.24 -44.28 -27.36
N PRO A 419 -31.82 -45.40 -26.73
CA PRO A 419 -31.72 -46.64 -27.47
C PRO A 419 -33.12 -46.93 -28.01
N GLU A 420 -33.22 -46.82 -29.34
CA GLU A 420 -34.38 -47.17 -30.13
C GLU A 420 -34.83 -48.56 -29.67
N LYS A 421 -36.09 -48.61 -29.24
CA LYS A 421 -36.76 -49.79 -28.75
C LYS A 421 -36.92 -50.77 -29.91
N GLU A 422 -35.86 -51.50 -30.25
CA GLU A 422 -35.93 -52.58 -31.21
C GLU A 422 -36.52 -53.82 -30.54
N SER A 423 -37.75 -54.10 -30.94
CA SER A 423 -38.53 -55.29 -30.62
C SER A 423 -37.84 -56.54 -31.17
N HIS A 424 -37.43 -57.45 -30.29
CA HIS A 424 -37.38 -58.89 -30.63
C HIS A 424 -37.90 -59.75 -29.46
N ALA A 425 -38.60 -60.80 -29.84
CA ALA A 425 -39.57 -61.54 -29.05
C ALA A 425 -38.96 -62.60 -28.11
N THR A 426 -39.65 -62.78 -26.97
CA THR A 426 -39.95 -64.01 -26.22
C THR A 426 -38.99 -65.21 -26.28
N ALA A 427 -38.32 -65.48 -25.16
CA ALA A 427 -38.13 -66.83 -24.62
C ALA A 427 -38.20 -66.80 -23.07
N LEU A 428 -38.99 -67.70 -22.49
CA LEU A 428 -39.29 -67.88 -21.05
C LEU A 428 -38.16 -68.63 -20.29
N PRO A 429 -38.16 -68.66 -18.94
CA PRO A 429 -36.95 -68.61 -18.10
C PRO A 429 -36.40 -69.98 -17.69
N SER A 430 -35.12 -70.04 -17.35
CA SER A 430 -34.58 -71.10 -16.47
C SER A 430 -34.26 -70.51 -15.10
N LEU A 431 -34.94 -71.03 -14.08
CA LEU A 431 -34.67 -70.76 -12.67
C LEU A 431 -33.42 -71.55 -12.25
N SER A 432 -32.47 -70.88 -11.60
CA SER A 432 -31.52 -71.54 -10.71
C SER A 432 -31.40 -70.71 -9.44
N LEU A 433 -32.01 -71.22 -8.38
CA LEU A 433 -31.84 -70.78 -7.00
C LEU A 433 -30.65 -71.52 -6.40
N THR A 434 -29.74 -70.81 -5.76
CA THR A 434 -29.04 -71.35 -4.59
C THR A 434 -28.68 -70.20 -3.65
N GLU A 435 -29.34 -70.19 -2.50
CA GLU A 435 -29.04 -69.38 -1.32
C GLU A 435 -27.68 -69.77 -0.72
N THR A 436 -27.03 -68.86 0.03
CA THR A 436 -26.41 -69.16 1.35
C THR A 436 -26.01 -67.86 2.08
N TRP A 437 -26.88 -67.45 3.00
CA TRP A 437 -26.69 -67.04 4.40
C TRP A 437 -25.28 -66.75 4.99
N ALA A 438 -25.11 -65.58 5.67
CA ALA A 438 -24.65 -65.48 7.09
C ALA A 438 -24.66 -64.05 7.71
N ILE A 439 -25.67 -63.80 8.57
CA ILE A 439 -25.75 -63.23 9.94
C ILE A 439 -24.97 -61.93 10.37
N PRO A 440 -25.64 -61.00 11.11
CA PRO A 440 -25.13 -59.70 11.54
C PRO A 440 -24.40 -59.70 12.90
N THR A 441 -23.68 -58.62 13.22
CA THR A 441 -23.24 -58.35 14.60
C THR A 441 -23.26 -56.85 14.90
N MET A 442 -24.20 -56.42 15.76
CA MET A 442 -24.11 -55.17 16.53
C MET A 442 -23.76 -55.53 17.98
N LYS A 443 -22.75 -54.87 18.56
CA LYS A 443 -22.68 -54.62 20.02
C LYS A 443 -21.71 -53.47 20.37
N ARG A 444 -22.30 -52.28 20.55
CA ARG A 444 -22.18 -51.31 21.66
C ARG A 444 -20.82 -51.15 22.39
N ALA A 445 -20.34 -49.91 22.49
CA ALA A 445 -19.95 -49.25 23.74
C ALA A 445 -19.84 -47.72 23.53
N ILE A 446 -20.76 -46.96 24.13
CA ILE A 446 -20.67 -45.50 24.31
C ILE A 446 -20.05 -45.29 25.68
N THR A 447 -18.94 -44.54 25.74
CA THR A 447 -18.37 -44.04 27.00
C THR A 447 -18.47 -42.52 26.98
N THR A 448 -19.45 -41.99 27.71
CA THR A 448 -19.58 -40.57 28.00
C THR A 448 -18.68 -40.24 29.19
N THR A 449 -17.63 -39.44 28.98
CA THR A 449 -16.88 -38.82 30.07
C THR A 449 -17.20 -37.34 30.09
N THR A 450 -17.98 -36.94 31.09
CA THR A 450 -18.23 -35.56 31.49
C THR A 450 -16.97 -35.02 32.18
N VAL A 451 -16.41 -33.93 31.66
CA VAL A 451 -15.39 -33.14 32.36
C VAL A 451 -15.97 -31.78 32.67
N ASP A 452 -16.18 -31.52 33.96
CA ASP A 452 -16.49 -30.20 34.51
C ASP A 452 -15.35 -29.22 34.19
N MET A 453 -15.67 -28.09 33.56
CA MET A 453 -14.74 -26.99 33.35
C MET A 453 -15.12 -25.85 34.30
N GLN A 454 -14.35 -25.74 35.39
CA GLN A 454 -14.41 -24.61 36.31
C GLN A 454 -13.90 -23.34 35.64
N LEU A 455 -14.67 -22.26 35.83
CA LEU A 455 -14.38 -20.89 35.44
C LEU A 455 -13.32 -20.31 36.38
N SER A 456 -12.22 -19.77 35.84
CA SER A 456 -11.26 -18.97 36.61
C SER A 456 -11.01 -17.64 35.90
N GLU A 457 -11.40 -16.56 36.57
CA GLU A 457 -11.17 -15.17 36.18
C GLU A 457 -9.67 -14.81 36.24
N ALA A 458 -9.16 -14.18 35.19
CA ALA A 458 -7.84 -13.56 35.19
C ALA A 458 -7.97 -12.04 35.07
N THR A 459 -7.52 -11.34 36.11
CA THR A 459 -7.37 -9.88 36.21
C THR A 459 -6.20 -9.38 35.35
N PRO A 460 -6.31 -8.25 34.63
CA PRO A 460 -5.16 -7.67 33.93
C PRO A 460 -4.33 -6.78 34.87
N THR A 461 -3.04 -7.08 35.00
CA THR A 461 -2.07 -6.20 35.68
C THR A 461 -1.42 -5.29 34.64
N SER A 462 -1.69 -3.98 34.76
CA SER A 462 -1.07 -2.90 34.00
C SER A 462 0.37 -2.66 34.47
N ARG A 463 1.33 -2.58 33.53
CA ARG A 463 2.73 -2.22 33.81
C ARG A 463 3.06 -0.86 33.20
N ALA A 464 3.48 0.08 34.04
CA ALA A 464 3.91 1.44 33.68
C ALA A 464 5.28 1.46 32.95
N PRO A 465 5.58 2.51 32.15
CA PRO A 465 6.83 2.63 31.40
C PRO A 465 8.00 3.15 32.25
N GLN A 466 9.22 2.68 31.95
CA GLN A 466 10.48 3.13 32.57
C GLN A 466 11.10 4.35 31.87
N PRO A 467 11.97 5.13 32.54
CA PRO A 467 12.51 6.39 32.04
C PRO A 467 13.70 6.20 31.10
N VAL A 468 13.80 7.11 30.12
CA VAL A 468 14.84 7.20 29.09
C VAL A 468 16.15 7.72 29.70
N ALA A 469 17.28 7.05 29.39
CA ALA A 469 18.62 7.48 29.80
C ALA A 469 19.17 8.62 28.93
N ASP A 470 19.90 9.55 29.56
CA ASP A 470 20.55 10.70 28.95
C ASP A 470 21.57 10.31 27.86
N ARG A 471 21.48 10.96 26.69
CA ARG A 471 22.47 10.84 25.61
C ARG A 471 23.56 11.92 25.76
N PRO A 472 24.84 11.61 25.50
CA PRO A 472 25.91 12.61 25.50
C PRO A 472 25.79 13.59 24.32
N VAL A 473 26.16 14.84 24.57
CA VAL A 473 26.17 15.95 23.58
C VAL A 473 27.15 15.67 22.45
N ASP A 474 26.70 15.92 21.22
CA ASP A 474 27.44 15.71 19.97
C ASP A 474 28.76 16.51 19.95
N PRO A 475 29.92 15.88 19.70
CA PRO A 475 31.22 16.55 19.63
C PRO A 475 31.28 17.67 18.57
N VAL A 476 30.40 17.65 17.57
CA VAL A 476 30.26 18.72 16.57
C VAL A 476 29.68 20.00 17.21
N LEU A 477 28.69 19.87 18.10
CA LEU A 477 28.12 21.00 18.82
C LEU A 477 29.13 21.64 19.79
N ALA A 478 29.95 20.81 20.44
CA ALA A 478 31.02 21.29 21.31
C ALA A 478 32.07 22.10 20.54
N GLY A 479 32.44 21.67 19.33
CA GLY A 479 33.37 22.40 18.45
C GLY A 479 32.85 23.77 18.01
N ILE A 480 31.56 23.88 17.69
CA ILE A 480 30.93 25.15 17.29
C ILE A 480 30.90 26.15 18.46
N LEU A 481 30.62 25.68 19.67
CA LEU A 481 30.59 26.55 20.86
C LEU A 481 31.96 27.18 21.13
N VAL A 482 33.05 26.42 20.95
CA VAL A 482 34.42 26.91 21.13
C VAL A 482 34.76 28.02 20.12
N LEU A 483 34.35 27.87 18.86
CA LEU A 483 34.61 28.87 17.82
C LEU A 483 33.82 30.18 18.06
N VAL A 484 32.57 30.08 18.54
CA VAL A 484 31.75 31.25 18.88
C VAL A 484 32.34 32.01 20.09
N VAL A 485 32.83 31.29 21.10
CA VAL A 485 33.49 31.90 22.26
C VAL A 485 34.83 32.56 21.86
N ALA A 486 35.61 31.92 21.00
CA ALA A 486 36.86 32.50 20.51
C ALA A 486 36.62 33.77 19.64
N GLY A 487 35.60 33.75 18.77
CA GLY A 487 35.23 34.89 17.95
C GLY A 487 34.71 36.08 18.77
N THR A 488 33.88 35.81 19.79
CA THR A 488 33.40 36.87 20.70
C THR A 488 34.52 37.44 21.56
N ALA A 489 35.46 36.62 22.03
CA ALA A 489 36.65 37.09 22.75
C ALA A 489 37.53 38.02 21.90
N LEU A 490 37.72 37.72 20.61
CA LEU A 490 38.47 38.59 19.68
C LEU A 490 37.77 39.92 19.42
N ILE A 491 36.44 39.94 19.35
CA ILE A 491 35.65 41.17 19.20
C ILE A 491 35.75 42.02 20.47
N VAL A 492 35.58 41.42 21.65
CA VAL A 492 35.73 42.10 22.93
C VAL A 492 37.15 42.65 23.09
N PHE A 493 38.17 41.87 22.72
CA PHE A 493 39.57 42.33 22.73
C PHE A 493 39.80 43.50 21.77
N GLY A 494 39.26 43.44 20.54
CA GLY A 494 39.35 44.51 19.56
C GLY A 494 38.59 45.79 19.94
N VAL A 495 37.53 45.69 20.75
CA VAL A 495 36.78 46.84 21.29
C VAL A 495 37.49 47.44 22.51
N LEU A 496 38.06 46.61 23.39
CA LEU A 496 38.78 47.07 24.58
C LEU A 496 40.14 47.71 24.25
N TYR A 497 40.82 47.25 23.19
CA TYR A 497 42.07 47.86 22.70
C TYR A 497 41.86 49.13 21.85
N ARG A 498 40.60 49.58 21.72
CA ARG A 498 40.20 50.79 20.96
C ARG A 498 40.03 52.03 21.84
N ARG A 499 40.44 51.99 23.12
CA ARG A 499 40.52 53.15 24.01
C ARG A 499 41.91 53.75 24.04
#